data_AF-A0A9D9X077-F1
#
_entry.id   AF-A0A9D9X077-F1
#
_cell.length_a   1.000
_cell.length_b   1.000
_cell.length_c   1.000
_cell.angle_alpha   90.00
_cell.angle_beta   90.00
_cell.angle_gamma   90.00
#
_symmetry.space_group_name_H-M   'P 1'
#
loop_
_entity.id
_entity.type
_entity.pdbx_description
1 polymer ?
#
loop_
_entity_poly.entity_id
_entity_poly.type
_entity_poly.pdbx_seq_one_letter_code
_entity_poly.pdbx_strand_id
1 'polypeptide(L)'
;MKKVVFTNGCFDLLHPGHIDLLRRARALGDKLIVGINSDRSIARIKGDGRPFVDQESRRAVLLGLESVDEVEIFDETTPAALIERIGPDVLVKGGDWPISDIVGAETVLARGGEVQSLPLVEGFSSSGIVDRIRAINKVESHIENDDHVTRSIAEHNELFAQIAATQLDIIRECADILADTFERGNKVLVCGNGGSAADAQHIAAEFVGRYETERRSLPSIALTTDTSALTAISNDYGFERVFARQVEGLAVSGDCLIAISTSGNSPNVIAAVMEARSHGCRVIGLTGKNGKKLAGLSDACVLVPSTRTARIQETHITIAHIWCEAVDQRISK
;
A
#
# COMPACT_ATOMS: atom_id res chain seq x y z
N MET A 1 35.97 49.68 15.76
CA MET A 1 34.54 49.49 15.44
C MET A 1 34.28 47.99 15.39
N LYS A 2 33.06 47.54 15.71
CA LYS A 2 32.67 46.13 15.53
C LYS A 2 32.47 45.86 14.04
N LYS A 3 33.13 44.85 13.47
CA LYS A 3 33.02 44.46 12.06
C LYS A 3 31.67 43.78 11.82
N VAL A 4 30.79 44.39 11.03
CA VAL A 4 29.43 43.91 10.77
C VAL A 4 29.41 43.04 9.52
N VAL A 5 28.94 41.81 9.67
CA VAL A 5 28.72 40.85 8.58
C VAL A 5 27.24 40.82 8.24
N PHE A 6 26.91 40.80 6.95
CA PHE A 6 25.56 40.62 6.46
C PHE A 6 25.47 39.43 5.51
N THR A 7 24.41 38.64 5.66
CA THR A 7 24.02 37.60 4.70
C THR A 7 22.51 37.61 4.54
N ASN A 8 22.00 37.04 3.45
CA ASN A 8 20.57 36.99 3.21
C ASN A 8 20.08 35.65 2.65
N GLY A 9 18.78 35.40 2.82
CA GLY A 9 18.12 34.22 2.26
C GLY A 9 16.67 34.10 2.70
N CYS A 10 15.94 33.15 2.10
CA CYS A 10 14.56 32.89 2.50
C CYS A 10 14.48 32.21 3.88
N PHE A 11 15.44 31.33 4.20
CA PHE A 11 15.51 30.54 5.44
C PHE A 11 14.17 29.89 5.84
N ASP A 12 13.48 29.32 4.86
CA ASP A 12 12.11 28.83 5.05
C ASP A 12 12.03 27.62 5.97
N LEU A 13 12.73 26.54 5.59
CA LEU A 13 12.99 25.41 6.48
C LEU A 13 14.49 25.34 6.71
N LEU A 14 14.90 25.53 7.96
CA LEU A 14 16.30 25.41 8.34
C LEU A 14 16.78 23.96 8.24
N HIS A 15 18.07 23.84 7.93
CA HIS A 15 18.77 22.57 7.81
C HIS A 15 20.26 22.80 8.12
N PRO A 16 21.05 21.74 8.37
CA PRO A 16 22.45 21.88 8.74
C PRO A 16 23.28 22.77 7.81
N GLY A 17 23.04 22.74 6.49
CA GLY A 17 23.72 23.64 5.54
C GLY A 17 23.52 25.15 5.82
N HIS A 18 22.34 25.58 6.31
CA HIS A 18 22.13 26.98 6.71
C HIS A 18 22.90 27.32 7.99
N ILE A 19 22.90 26.41 8.97
CA ILE A 19 23.60 26.60 10.24
C ILE A 19 25.10 26.75 9.99
N ASP A 20 25.68 25.93 9.13
CA ASP A 20 27.09 26.02 8.77
C ASP A 20 27.43 27.32 8.02
N LEU A 21 26.60 27.75 7.07
CA LEU A 21 26.77 29.03 6.37
C LEU A 21 26.76 30.22 7.36
N LEU A 22 25.78 30.26 8.26
CA LEU A 22 25.65 31.34 9.24
C LEU A 22 26.81 31.36 10.24
N ARG A 23 27.26 30.18 10.70
CA ARG A 23 28.44 30.05 11.55
C ARG A 23 29.71 30.55 10.87
N ARG A 24 29.93 30.18 9.61
CA ARG A 24 31.08 30.65 8.82
C ARG A 24 30.99 32.16 8.54
N ALA A 25 29.81 32.68 8.23
CA ALA A 25 29.61 34.13 8.06
C ALA A 25 29.93 34.89 9.36
N ARG A 26 29.43 34.42 10.51
CA ARG A 26 29.69 35.06 11.82
C ARG A 26 31.17 35.14 12.17
N ALA A 27 31.98 34.17 11.72
CA ALA A 27 33.42 34.14 11.97
C ALA A 27 34.21 35.23 11.22
N LEU A 28 33.59 35.92 10.25
CA LEU A 28 34.24 36.98 9.45
C LEU A 28 34.15 38.38 10.08
N GLY A 29 33.48 38.51 11.23
CA GLY A 29 33.34 39.78 11.95
C GLY A 29 32.89 39.61 13.38
N ASP A 30 32.37 40.68 13.98
CA ASP A 30 31.95 40.77 15.38
C ASP A 30 30.44 40.71 15.57
N LYS A 31 29.66 40.91 14.50
CA LYS A 31 28.20 40.90 14.51
C LYS A 31 27.66 40.35 13.19
N LEU A 32 26.75 39.38 13.22
CA LEU A 32 26.05 38.88 12.03
C LEU A 32 24.60 39.40 12.00
N ILE A 33 24.27 40.12 10.93
CA ILE A 33 22.90 40.50 10.59
C ILE A 33 22.40 39.62 9.44
N VAL A 34 21.25 38.98 9.62
CA VAL A 34 20.64 38.13 8.60
C VAL A 34 19.41 38.81 8.02
N GLY A 35 19.47 39.14 6.72
CA GLY A 35 18.30 39.62 5.99
C GLY A 35 17.40 38.46 5.54
N ILE A 36 16.12 38.48 5.90
CA ILE A 36 15.14 37.50 5.42
C ILE A 36 14.02 38.15 4.62
N ASN A 37 13.61 37.48 3.54
CA ASN A 37 12.46 37.88 2.74
C ASN A 37 11.17 37.75 3.57
N SER A 38 10.24 38.71 3.42
CA SER A 38 8.88 38.62 3.93
C SER A 38 8.10 37.46 3.29
N ASP A 39 6.94 37.12 3.85
CA ASP A 39 6.10 36.06 3.30
C ASP A 39 5.63 36.39 1.88
N ARG A 40 5.27 37.65 1.64
CA ARG A 40 4.91 38.16 0.32
C ARG A 40 6.07 38.11 -0.67
N SER A 41 7.28 38.45 -0.22
CA SER A 41 8.47 38.39 -1.06
C SER A 41 8.79 36.95 -1.48
N ILE A 42 8.71 36.00 -0.55
CA ILE A 42 8.94 34.58 -0.86
C ILE A 42 7.88 34.03 -1.82
N ALA A 43 6.60 34.36 -1.62
CA ALA A 43 5.52 33.93 -2.52
C ALA A 43 5.79 34.39 -3.97
N ARG A 44 6.27 35.62 -4.17
CA ARG A 44 6.63 36.14 -5.50
C ARG A 44 7.82 35.42 -6.14
N ILE A 45 8.80 34.98 -5.33
CA ILE A 45 10.02 34.34 -5.82
C ILE A 45 9.80 32.84 -6.09
N LYS A 46 9.01 32.16 -5.24
CA LYS A 46 8.92 30.70 -5.20
C LYS A 46 7.54 30.13 -5.57
N GLY A 47 6.55 30.99 -5.80
CA GLY A 47 5.19 30.61 -6.20
C GLY A 47 4.24 30.40 -5.04
N ASP A 48 2.97 30.15 -5.39
CA ASP A 48 1.87 29.94 -4.44
C ASP A 48 2.14 28.69 -3.57
N GLY A 49 2.02 28.87 -2.24
CA GLY A 49 2.30 27.82 -1.25
C GLY A 49 3.66 27.90 -0.54
N ARG A 50 4.41 29.00 -0.73
CA ARG A 50 5.62 29.34 0.04
C ARG A 50 5.50 30.77 0.61
N PRO A 51 6.05 31.06 1.81
CA PRO A 51 6.84 30.15 2.65
C PRO A 51 5.99 29.15 3.43
N PHE A 52 6.63 28.10 3.97
CA PHE A 52 5.98 27.15 4.87
C PHE A 52 5.94 27.66 6.31
N VAL A 53 6.96 28.42 6.70
CA VAL A 53 7.06 29.05 8.01
C VAL A 53 6.96 30.56 7.81
N ASP A 54 6.02 31.20 8.51
CA ASP A 54 5.81 32.65 8.40
C ASP A 54 7.07 33.43 8.84
N GLN A 55 7.14 34.69 8.39
CA GLN A 55 8.34 35.53 8.56
C GLN A 55 8.71 35.77 10.03
N GLU A 56 7.74 35.87 10.93
CA GLU A 56 8.01 36.10 12.35
C GLU A 56 8.53 34.82 13.01
N SER A 57 7.97 33.67 12.65
CA SER A 57 8.47 32.36 13.08
C SER A 57 9.89 32.11 12.56
N ARG A 58 10.18 32.38 11.29
CA ARG A 58 11.55 32.28 10.72
C ARG A 58 12.53 33.19 11.44
N ARG A 59 12.11 34.44 11.72
CA ARG A 59 12.90 35.41 12.49
C ARG A 59 13.21 34.91 13.88
N ALA A 60 12.22 34.39 14.60
CA ALA A 60 12.38 33.86 15.96
C ALA A 60 13.38 32.70 15.99
N VAL A 61 13.28 31.76 15.05
CA VAL A 61 14.21 30.61 14.98
C VAL A 61 15.63 31.07 14.67
N LEU A 62 15.82 31.99 13.72
CA LEU A 62 17.14 32.52 13.39
C LEU A 62 17.78 33.28 14.56
N LEU A 63 17.01 34.10 15.29
CA LEU A 63 17.48 34.78 16.50
C LEU A 63 17.83 33.81 17.64
N GLY A 64 17.33 32.58 17.60
CA GLY A 64 17.72 31.52 18.53
C GLY A 64 19.08 30.88 18.23
N LEU A 65 19.69 31.17 17.07
CA LEU A 65 21.00 30.63 16.70
C LEU A 65 22.13 31.47 17.30
N GLU A 66 23.08 30.84 17.98
CA GLU A 66 24.25 31.50 18.58
C GLU A 66 25.04 32.38 17.59
N SER A 67 25.07 31.99 16.31
CA SER A 67 25.79 32.73 15.29
C SER A 67 25.09 34.00 14.78
N VAL A 68 23.83 34.26 15.15
CA VAL A 68 23.00 35.33 14.59
C VAL A 68 22.73 36.39 15.67
N ASP A 69 23.18 37.62 15.44
CA ASP A 69 22.99 38.72 16.39
C ASP A 69 21.73 39.55 16.09
N GLU A 70 21.31 39.61 14.82
CA GLU A 70 20.15 40.39 14.39
C GLU A 70 19.52 39.81 13.12
N VAL A 71 18.19 39.97 12.99
CA VAL A 71 17.44 39.52 11.82
C VAL A 71 16.52 40.65 11.34
N GLU A 72 16.65 41.00 10.07
CA GLU A 72 15.94 42.08 9.40
C GLU A 72 15.05 41.53 8.28
N ILE A 73 13.76 41.86 8.32
CA ILE A 73 12.78 41.42 7.31
C ILE A 73 12.68 42.47 6.20
N PHE A 74 12.72 42.05 4.94
CA PHE A 74 12.56 42.94 3.79
C PHE A 74 11.56 42.37 2.77
N ASP A 75 10.89 43.26 2.04
CA ASP A 75 9.73 42.96 1.19
C ASP A 75 10.08 42.83 -0.30
N GLU A 76 11.23 43.37 -0.69
CA GLU A 76 11.78 43.34 -2.04
C GLU A 76 12.22 41.92 -2.42
N THR A 77 12.33 41.64 -3.73
CA THR A 77 12.82 40.35 -4.21
C THR A 77 14.34 40.18 -4.06
N THR A 78 15.06 41.28 -3.83
CA THR A 78 16.52 41.30 -3.64
C THR A 78 16.89 42.17 -2.44
N PRO A 79 18.03 41.92 -1.77
CA PRO A 79 18.40 42.64 -0.54
C PRO A 79 19.07 44.00 -0.78
N ALA A 80 19.13 44.51 -2.01
CA ALA A 80 19.99 45.66 -2.36
C ALA A 80 19.75 46.90 -1.49
N ALA A 81 18.48 47.31 -1.34
CA ALA A 81 18.12 48.46 -0.51
C ALA A 81 18.44 48.23 0.98
N LEU A 82 18.28 46.99 1.46
CA LEU A 82 18.62 46.62 2.83
C LEU A 82 20.14 46.68 3.06
N ILE A 83 20.94 46.20 2.12
CA ILE A 83 22.40 46.26 2.16
C ILE A 83 22.87 47.72 2.18
N GLU A 84 22.26 48.58 1.36
CA GLU A 84 22.60 50.00 1.32
C GLU A 84 22.32 50.70 2.66
N ARG A 85 21.18 50.38 3.29
CA ARG A 85 20.78 50.89 4.61
C ARG A 85 21.67 50.40 5.74
N ILE A 86 22.01 49.10 5.76
CA ILE A 86 22.84 48.50 6.81
C ILE A 86 24.29 48.95 6.67
N GLY A 87 24.81 49.01 5.44
CA GLY A 87 26.21 49.29 5.16
C GLY A 87 27.18 48.32 5.84
N PRO A 88 27.10 47.00 5.55
CA PRO A 88 27.95 46.01 6.21
C PRO A 88 29.41 46.13 5.78
N ASP A 89 30.33 45.76 6.68
CA ASP A 89 31.76 45.66 6.39
C ASP A 89 32.07 44.39 5.59
N VAL A 90 31.26 43.33 5.75
CA VAL A 90 31.38 42.08 4.98
C VAL A 90 30.01 41.63 4.48
N LEU A 91 29.89 41.41 3.17
CA LEU A 91 28.74 40.77 2.55
C LEU A 91 29.05 39.30 2.23
N VAL A 92 28.23 38.40 2.73
CA VAL A 92 28.37 36.95 2.50
C VAL A 92 27.22 36.44 1.65
N LYS A 93 27.55 35.64 0.63
CA LYS A 93 26.58 34.88 -0.16
C LYS A 93 26.90 33.39 -0.11
N GLY A 94 25.89 32.57 0.18
CA GLY A 94 26.01 31.11 0.05
C GLY A 94 25.92 30.67 -1.41
N GLY A 95 26.87 29.82 -1.83
CA GLY A 95 27.00 29.27 -3.18
C GLY A 95 28.35 29.59 -3.81
N ASP A 96 28.49 29.20 -5.08
CA ASP A 96 29.68 29.45 -5.90
C ASP A 96 29.36 30.55 -6.92
N TRP A 97 29.08 31.76 -6.41
CA TRP A 97 28.73 32.91 -7.23
C TRP A 97 29.97 33.77 -7.53
N PRO A 98 30.18 34.22 -8.78
CA PRO A 98 31.10 35.30 -9.06
C PRO A 98 30.73 36.53 -8.22
N ILE A 99 31.73 37.23 -7.65
CA ILE A 99 31.49 38.40 -6.80
C ILE A 99 30.67 39.48 -7.53
N SER A 100 30.86 39.61 -8.86
CA SER A 100 30.11 40.53 -9.72
C SER A 100 28.59 40.27 -9.73
N ASP A 101 28.18 39.04 -9.46
CA ASP A 101 26.80 38.59 -9.58
C ASP A 101 26.06 38.62 -8.23
N ILE A 102 26.79 38.92 -7.15
CA ILE A 102 26.23 39.05 -5.80
C ILE A 102 25.57 40.43 -5.68
N VAL A 103 24.25 40.43 -5.50
CA VAL A 103 23.47 41.66 -5.27
C VAL A 103 24.02 42.41 -4.05
N GLY A 104 24.39 43.68 -4.27
CA GLY A 104 24.97 44.57 -3.25
C GLY A 104 26.49 44.55 -3.17
N ALA A 105 27.18 43.74 -3.98
CA ALA A 105 28.65 43.67 -3.98
C ALA A 105 29.30 45.01 -4.34
N GLU A 106 28.85 45.67 -5.40
CA GLU A 106 29.35 46.99 -5.81
C GLU A 106 29.20 48.03 -4.68
N THR A 107 28.02 48.05 -4.04
CA THR A 107 27.72 48.97 -2.93
C THR A 107 28.66 48.77 -1.74
N VAL A 108 28.97 47.53 -1.39
CA VAL A 108 29.84 47.19 -0.25
C VAL A 108 31.30 47.48 -0.59
N LEU A 109 31.77 47.11 -1.78
CA LEU A 109 33.13 47.35 -2.24
C LEU A 109 33.43 48.85 -2.38
N ALA A 110 32.49 49.65 -2.91
CA ALA A 110 32.64 51.10 -3.03
C ALA A 110 32.79 51.81 -1.68
N ARG A 111 32.32 51.19 -0.59
CA ARG A 111 32.45 51.67 0.79
C ARG A 111 33.71 51.13 1.49
N GLY A 112 34.54 50.34 0.80
CA GLY A 112 35.74 49.72 1.34
C GLY A 112 35.50 48.43 2.12
N GLY A 113 34.32 47.83 1.99
CA GLY A 113 33.98 46.53 2.59
C GLY A 113 34.45 45.33 1.76
N GLU A 114 34.22 44.14 2.28
CA GLU A 114 34.59 42.86 1.66
C GLU A 114 33.34 42.08 1.20
N VAL A 115 33.47 41.30 0.12
CA VAL A 115 32.40 40.40 -0.36
C VAL A 115 32.96 38.98 -0.46
N GLN A 116 32.26 38.01 0.14
CA GLN A 116 32.67 36.61 0.14
C GLN A 116 31.55 35.70 -0.38
N SER A 117 31.89 34.79 -1.29
CA SER A 117 31.04 33.66 -1.66
C SER A 117 31.50 32.42 -0.89
N LEU A 118 30.60 31.81 -0.13
CA LEU A 118 30.90 30.61 0.66
C LEU A 118 30.23 29.38 0.04
N PRO A 119 30.97 28.32 -0.32
CA PRO A 119 30.39 27.10 -0.88
C PRO A 119 29.32 26.51 0.03
N LEU A 120 28.24 26.01 -0.57
CA LEU A 120 27.17 25.32 0.17
C LEU A 120 27.59 23.90 0.54
N VAL A 121 27.07 23.41 1.66
CA VAL A 121 27.26 22.00 2.05
C VAL A 121 26.34 21.12 1.20
N GLU A 122 26.90 20.12 0.53
CA GLU A 122 26.15 19.16 -0.28
C GLU A 122 25.11 18.37 0.54
N GLY A 123 24.04 17.93 -0.13
CA GLY A 123 23.01 17.08 0.48
C GLY A 123 21.94 17.81 1.28
N PHE A 124 22.00 19.14 1.41
CA PHE A 124 21.01 19.93 2.15
C PHE A 124 20.30 20.95 1.26
N SER A 125 18.98 20.85 1.16
CA SER A 125 18.13 21.90 0.60
C SER A 125 16.72 21.87 1.21
N SER A 126 16.11 23.03 1.43
CA SER A 126 14.72 23.08 1.92
C SER A 126 13.73 22.44 0.93
N SER A 127 13.99 22.52 -0.38
CA SER A 127 13.18 21.81 -1.39
C SER A 127 13.33 20.30 -1.26
N GLY A 128 14.55 19.78 -1.08
CA GLY A 128 14.79 18.34 -0.89
C GLY A 128 14.19 17.78 0.41
N ILE A 129 14.06 18.58 1.47
CA ILE A 129 13.29 18.19 2.66
C ILE A 129 11.81 18.03 2.32
N VAL A 130 11.25 19.01 1.61
CA VAL A 130 9.83 19.02 1.22
C VAL A 130 9.50 17.90 0.25
N ASP A 131 10.38 17.64 -0.72
CA ASP A 131 10.22 16.54 -1.68
C ASP A 131 10.27 15.18 -0.97
N ARG A 132 11.13 15.02 0.05
CA ARG A 132 11.12 13.81 0.90
C ARG A 132 9.85 13.69 1.72
N ILE A 133 9.35 14.77 2.33
CA ILE A 133 8.06 14.77 3.06
C ILE A 133 6.92 14.41 2.11
N ARG A 134 6.89 14.99 0.90
CA ARG A 134 5.89 14.66 -0.14
C ARG A 134 6.02 13.21 -0.63
N ALA A 135 7.23 12.66 -0.70
CA ALA A 135 7.45 11.26 -1.06
C ALA A 135 6.96 10.30 0.04
N ILE A 136 7.19 10.63 1.32
CA ILE A 136 6.64 9.90 2.46
C ILE A 136 5.11 9.99 2.45
N ASN A 137 4.56 11.19 2.25
CA ASN A 137 3.12 11.40 2.22
C ASN A 137 2.46 10.82 0.96
N LYS A 138 3.16 10.62 -0.16
CA LYS A 138 2.64 9.88 -1.32
C LYS A 138 2.35 8.41 -1.01
N VAL A 139 2.99 7.84 0.03
CA VAL A 139 2.69 6.49 0.52
C VAL A 139 1.42 6.49 1.39
N GLU A 140 1.06 7.62 2.01
CA GLU A 140 -0.12 7.76 2.89
C GLU A 140 -1.33 8.45 2.23
N SER A 141 -1.13 9.29 1.20
CA SER A 141 -2.15 10.15 0.59
C SER A 141 -2.99 9.49 -0.51
N HIS A 142 -2.92 8.17 -0.69
CA HIS A 142 -3.88 7.42 -1.49
C HIS A 142 -5.18 7.10 -0.72
N ILE A 143 -5.33 7.56 0.53
CA ILE A 143 -6.42 7.11 1.41
C ILE A 143 -7.60 8.11 1.54
N GLU A 144 -7.46 9.38 1.15
CA GLU A 144 -8.49 10.40 1.51
C GLU A 144 -9.50 10.80 0.42
N ASN A 145 -9.47 10.24 -0.79
CA ASN A 145 -10.49 10.56 -1.82
C ASN A 145 -11.08 9.38 -2.61
N ASP A 146 -10.79 8.14 -2.21
CA ASP A 146 -11.39 6.98 -2.88
C ASP A 146 -12.77 6.67 -2.28
N ASP A 147 -13.79 6.86 -3.11
CA ASP A 147 -15.13 6.38 -2.82
C ASP A 147 -15.13 4.88 -2.48
N HIS A 148 -16.23 4.38 -1.92
CA HIS A 148 -16.33 3.00 -1.47
C HIS A 148 -15.96 1.96 -2.55
N VAL A 149 -16.29 2.25 -3.82
CA VAL A 149 -15.98 1.37 -4.96
C VAL A 149 -14.48 1.32 -5.18
N THR A 150 -13.80 2.47 -5.22
CA THR A 150 -12.35 2.50 -5.50
C THR A 150 -11.55 1.81 -4.39
N ARG A 151 -11.89 2.04 -3.12
CA ARG A 151 -11.29 1.30 -1.99
C ARG A 151 -11.56 -0.21 -2.06
N SER A 152 -12.77 -0.60 -2.46
CA SER A 152 -13.13 -2.00 -2.61
C SER A 152 -12.29 -2.70 -3.68
N ILE A 153 -12.05 -2.04 -4.82
CA ILE A 153 -11.20 -2.56 -5.90
C ILE A 153 -9.72 -2.58 -5.49
N ALA A 154 -9.22 -1.54 -4.82
CA ALA A 154 -7.83 -1.49 -4.36
C ALA A 154 -7.52 -2.64 -3.40
N GLU A 155 -8.41 -2.90 -2.43
CA GLU A 155 -8.29 -4.02 -1.49
C GLU A 155 -8.34 -5.38 -2.19
N HIS A 156 -9.19 -5.53 -3.21
CA HIS A 156 -9.23 -6.74 -4.03
C HIS A 156 -7.90 -6.97 -4.76
N ASN A 157 -7.34 -5.93 -5.38
CA ASN A 157 -6.05 -6.01 -6.08
C ASN A 157 -4.89 -6.37 -5.12
N GLU A 158 -4.84 -5.74 -3.96
CA GLU A 158 -3.83 -6.05 -2.93
C GLU A 158 -3.95 -7.52 -2.48
N LEU A 159 -5.18 -7.99 -2.24
CA LEU A 159 -5.41 -9.37 -1.85
C LEU A 159 -4.94 -10.35 -2.94
N PHE A 160 -5.19 -10.06 -4.21
CA PHE A 160 -4.76 -10.92 -5.32
C PHE A 160 -3.24 -10.93 -5.49
N ALA A 161 -2.57 -9.79 -5.24
CA ALA A 161 -1.12 -9.75 -5.18
C ALA A 161 -0.57 -10.65 -4.05
N GLN A 162 -1.22 -10.66 -2.88
CA GLN A 162 -0.83 -11.54 -1.77
C GLN A 162 -1.08 -13.03 -2.09
N ILE A 163 -2.19 -13.36 -2.75
CA ILE A 163 -2.48 -14.71 -3.23
C ILE A 163 -1.40 -15.18 -4.20
N ALA A 164 -1.05 -14.36 -5.20
CA ALA A 164 0.00 -14.67 -6.15
C ALA A 164 1.38 -14.88 -5.49
N ALA A 165 1.65 -14.16 -4.39
CA ALA A 165 2.90 -14.30 -3.65
C ALA A 165 2.94 -15.52 -2.71
N THR A 166 1.79 -16.03 -2.25
CA THR A 166 1.76 -16.97 -1.11
C THR A 166 0.94 -18.25 -1.30
N GLN A 167 0.04 -18.31 -2.28
CA GLN A 167 -0.91 -19.44 -2.42
C GLN A 167 -0.84 -20.15 -3.77
N LEU A 168 0.06 -19.78 -4.70
CA LEU A 168 0.10 -20.39 -6.04
C LEU A 168 0.34 -21.91 -6.01
N ASP A 169 1.27 -22.38 -5.18
CA ASP A 169 1.61 -23.81 -5.15
C ASP A 169 0.46 -24.64 -4.60
N ILE A 170 -0.25 -24.16 -3.58
CA ILE A 170 -1.41 -24.86 -3.04
C ILE A 170 -2.61 -24.81 -3.99
N ILE A 171 -2.77 -23.71 -4.76
CA ILE A 171 -3.80 -23.62 -5.82
C ILE A 171 -3.52 -24.66 -6.91
N ARG A 172 -2.25 -24.83 -7.32
CA ARG A 172 -1.83 -25.86 -8.29
C ARG A 172 -2.06 -27.27 -7.75
N GLU A 173 -1.66 -27.52 -6.51
CA GLU A 173 -1.89 -28.81 -5.87
C GLU A 173 -3.37 -29.17 -5.87
N CYS A 174 -4.26 -28.25 -5.48
CA CYS A 174 -5.70 -28.47 -5.56
C CYS A 174 -6.17 -28.80 -6.99
N ALA A 175 -5.67 -28.12 -8.01
CA ALA A 175 -6.00 -28.42 -9.41
C ALA A 175 -5.57 -29.84 -9.82
N ASP A 176 -4.37 -30.26 -9.40
CA ASP A 176 -3.86 -31.61 -9.66
C ASP A 176 -4.72 -32.68 -8.99
N ILE A 177 -5.17 -32.44 -7.75
CA ILE A 177 -6.10 -33.34 -7.05
C ILE A 177 -7.40 -33.51 -7.84
N LEU A 178 -7.95 -32.40 -8.34
CA LEU A 178 -9.21 -32.42 -9.11
C LEU A 178 -9.02 -33.15 -10.43
N ALA A 179 -7.95 -32.86 -11.17
CA ALA A 179 -7.66 -33.55 -12.43
C ALA A 179 -7.46 -35.06 -12.23
N ASP A 180 -6.65 -35.45 -11.22
CA ASP A 180 -6.44 -36.86 -10.84
C ASP A 180 -7.76 -37.57 -10.52
N THR A 181 -8.66 -36.89 -9.81
CA THR A 181 -10.00 -37.42 -9.45
C THR A 181 -10.78 -37.78 -10.73
N PHE A 182 -10.83 -36.85 -11.69
CA PHE A 182 -11.55 -37.07 -12.93
C PHE A 182 -10.88 -38.07 -13.88
N GLU A 183 -9.55 -38.10 -13.95
CA GLU A 183 -8.79 -39.06 -14.76
C GLU A 183 -9.04 -40.51 -14.29
N ARG A 184 -9.24 -40.71 -12.97
CA ARG A 184 -9.59 -42.00 -12.38
C ARG A 184 -11.06 -42.38 -12.54
N GLY A 185 -11.88 -41.50 -13.12
CA GLY A 185 -13.31 -41.71 -13.32
C GLY A 185 -14.16 -41.46 -12.06
N ASN A 186 -13.58 -40.84 -11.03
CA ASN A 186 -14.26 -40.45 -9.81
C ASN A 186 -14.95 -39.08 -9.97
N LYS A 187 -15.81 -38.73 -9.01
CA LYS A 187 -16.56 -37.46 -9.03
C LYS A 187 -16.09 -36.48 -7.97
N VAL A 188 -16.44 -35.21 -8.21
CA VAL A 188 -16.24 -34.12 -7.26
C VAL A 188 -17.58 -33.76 -6.62
N LEU A 189 -17.61 -33.70 -5.29
CA LEU A 189 -18.72 -33.14 -4.52
C LEU A 189 -18.32 -31.74 -4.04
N VAL A 190 -19.24 -30.78 -4.03
CA VAL A 190 -18.95 -29.41 -3.60
C VAL A 190 -19.99 -28.94 -2.58
N CYS A 191 -19.55 -28.35 -1.47
CA CYS A 191 -20.45 -27.82 -0.45
C CYS A 191 -19.97 -26.48 0.15
N GLY A 192 -20.93 -25.67 0.59
CA GLY A 192 -20.70 -24.35 1.16
C GLY A 192 -22.01 -23.68 1.57
N ASN A 193 -21.94 -22.59 2.34
CA ASN A 193 -23.13 -21.85 2.82
C ASN A 193 -23.19 -20.44 2.20
N GLY A 194 -24.40 -19.91 1.98
CA GLY A 194 -24.59 -18.53 1.50
C GLY A 194 -23.93 -18.31 0.14
N GLY A 195 -23.08 -17.27 0.02
CA GLY A 195 -22.31 -17.05 -1.22
C GLY A 195 -21.47 -18.27 -1.64
N SER A 196 -20.93 -19.01 -0.68
CA SER A 196 -20.19 -20.25 -0.96
C SER A 196 -21.08 -21.39 -1.45
N ALA A 197 -22.39 -21.34 -1.22
CA ALA A 197 -23.34 -22.27 -1.83
C ALA A 197 -23.56 -21.95 -3.32
N ALA A 198 -23.51 -20.65 -3.68
CA ALA A 198 -23.51 -20.20 -5.06
C ALA A 198 -22.23 -20.61 -5.79
N ASP A 199 -21.07 -20.41 -5.15
CA ASP A 199 -19.78 -20.91 -5.67
C ASP A 199 -19.80 -22.43 -5.86
N ALA A 200 -20.40 -23.18 -4.92
CA ALA A 200 -20.48 -24.64 -5.02
C ALA A 200 -21.23 -25.11 -6.27
N GLN A 201 -22.40 -24.54 -6.56
CA GLN A 201 -23.14 -24.88 -7.78
C GLN A 201 -22.49 -24.33 -9.05
N HIS A 202 -21.80 -23.17 -8.97
CA HIS A 202 -21.04 -22.62 -10.09
C HIS A 202 -19.94 -23.60 -10.50
N ILE A 203 -19.07 -23.99 -9.56
CA ILE A 203 -17.98 -24.96 -9.79
C ILE A 203 -18.53 -26.27 -10.37
N ALA A 204 -19.59 -26.81 -9.79
CA ALA A 204 -20.15 -28.07 -10.29
C ALA A 204 -20.70 -27.95 -11.71
N ALA A 205 -21.33 -26.81 -12.06
CA ALA A 205 -21.83 -26.55 -13.39
C ALA A 205 -20.71 -26.43 -14.44
N GLU A 206 -19.60 -25.78 -14.12
CA GLU A 206 -18.44 -25.64 -15.03
C GLU A 206 -17.78 -27.00 -15.34
N PHE A 207 -17.72 -27.91 -14.36
CA PHE A 207 -17.22 -29.27 -14.59
C PHE A 207 -18.20 -30.12 -15.41
N VAL A 208 -19.50 -30.12 -15.06
CA VAL A 208 -20.51 -30.94 -15.75
C VAL A 208 -20.76 -30.45 -17.18
N GLY A 209 -20.86 -29.13 -17.35
CA GLY A 209 -20.94 -28.49 -18.65
C GLY A 209 -19.55 -28.34 -19.26
N ARG A 210 -19.17 -27.10 -19.52
CA ARG A 210 -17.86 -26.70 -20.03
C ARG A 210 -17.49 -25.36 -19.40
N TYR A 211 -16.19 -25.14 -19.17
CA TYR A 211 -15.66 -23.83 -18.80
C TYR A 211 -15.33 -23.03 -20.06
N GLU A 212 -14.15 -23.26 -20.65
CA GLU A 212 -13.73 -22.59 -21.89
C GLU A 212 -13.45 -23.56 -23.03
N THR A 213 -12.86 -24.73 -22.71
CA THR A 213 -12.49 -25.72 -23.73
C THR A 213 -13.62 -26.73 -23.93
N GLU A 214 -13.87 -27.09 -25.20
CA GLU A 214 -14.83 -28.15 -25.52
C GLU A 214 -14.21 -29.51 -25.17
N ARG A 215 -14.80 -30.20 -24.19
CA ARG A 215 -14.36 -31.49 -23.69
C ARG A 215 -15.55 -32.35 -23.22
N ARG A 216 -15.27 -33.59 -22.84
CA ARG A 216 -16.28 -34.43 -22.16
C ARG A 216 -16.76 -33.78 -20.85
N SER A 217 -17.99 -34.09 -20.47
CA SER A 217 -18.54 -33.75 -19.15
C SER A 217 -17.72 -34.39 -18.04
N LEU A 218 -17.45 -33.63 -16.96
CA LEU A 218 -16.75 -34.11 -15.77
C LEU A 218 -17.75 -34.25 -14.62
N PRO A 219 -17.82 -35.42 -13.95
CA PRO A 219 -18.86 -35.68 -12.97
C PRO A 219 -18.66 -34.84 -11.70
N SER A 220 -19.50 -33.82 -11.51
CA SER A 220 -19.48 -32.97 -10.31
C SER A 220 -20.88 -32.71 -9.79
N ILE A 221 -21.04 -32.65 -8.46
CA ILE A 221 -22.34 -32.46 -7.80
C ILE A 221 -22.21 -31.40 -6.70
N ALA A 222 -23.00 -30.34 -6.79
CA ALA A 222 -23.16 -29.40 -5.69
C ALA A 222 -24.19 -29.91 -4.71
N LEU A 223 -23.81 -30.04 -3.44
CA LEU A 223 -24.67 -30.53 -2.35
C LEU A 223 -25.62 -29.45 -1.79
N THR A 224 -25.79 -28.36 -2.55
CA THR A 224 -26.43 -27.10 -2.13
C THR A 224 -27.69 -26.78 -2.92
N THR A 225 -28.13 -27.67 -3.82
CA THR A 225 -29.15 -27.36 -4.84
C THR A 225 -30.48 -28.09 -4.62
N ASP A 226 -30.45 -29.34 -4.16
CA ASP A 226 -31.68 -30.10 -3.89
C ASP A 226 -32.33 -29.59 -2.61
N THR A 227 -33.29 -28.69 -2.76
CA THR A 227 -33.97 -28.06 -1.63
C THR A 227 -34.79 -29.05 -0.81
N SER A 228 -35.28 -30.15 -1.41
CA SER A 228 -35.96 -31.21 -0.66
C SER A 228 -34.99 -31.95 0.24
N ALA A 229 -33.81 -32.32 -0.24
CA ALA A 229 -32.75 -32.91 0.59
C ALA A 229 -32.29 -31.94 1.68
N LEU A 230 -31.99 -30.69 1.32
CA LEU A 230 -31.53 -29.66 2.27
C LEU A 230 -32.54 -29.47 3.40
N THR A 231 -33.82 -29.28 3.07
CA THR A 231 -34.85 -28.97 4.05
C THR A 231 -35.24 -30.19 4.89
N ALA A 232 -35.37 -31.38 4.29
CA ALA A 232 -35.67 -32.60 5.02
C ALA A 232 -34.55 -32.97 6.01
N ILE A 233 -33.28 -32.98 5.55
CA ILE A 233 -32.15 -33.31 6.42
C ILE A 233 -32.02 -32.29 7.56
N SER A 234 -32.18 -31.00 7.25
CA SER A 234 -32.07 -29.95 8.27
C SER A 234 -33.18 -30.02 9.30
N ASN A 235 -34.41 -30.36 8.88
CA ASN A 235 -35.56 -30.54 9.76
C ASN A 235 -35.40 -31.77 10.66
N ASP A 236 -34.96 -32.89 10.09
CA ASP A 236 -35.01 -34.19 10.76
C ASP A 236 -33.73 -34.49 11.57
N TYR A 237 -32.57 -34.00 11.11
CA TYR A 237 -31.25 -34.30 11.68
C TYR A 237 -30.46 -33.05 12.11
N GLY A 238 -31.02 -31.85 11.87
CA GLY A 238 -30.36 -30.58 12.13
C GLY A 238 -29.49 -30.08 10.98
N PHE A 239 -29.37 -28.75 10.86
CA PHE A 239 -28.63 -28.10 9.77
C PHE A 239 -27.14 -28.48 9.72
N GLU A 240 -26.55 -28.90 10.85
CA GLU A 240 -25.18 -29.43 10.90
C GLU A 240 -24.98 -30.68 10.03
N ARG A 241 -26.01 -31.52 9.85
CA ARG A 241 -25.91 -32.75 9.07
C ARG A 241 -26.25 -32.56 7.58
N VAL A 242 -26.63 -31.35 7.16
CA VAL A 242 -27.20 -31.09 5.82
C VAL A 242 -26.32 -31.55 4.66
N PHE A 243 -25.00 -31.36 4.77
CA PHE A 243 -24.04 -31.82 3.76
C PHE A 243 -23.50 -33.21 4.06
N ALA A 244 -23.19 -33.51 5.33
CA ALA A 244 -22.68 -34.81 5.74
C ALA A 244 -23.60 -35.96 5.32
N ARG A 245 -24.91 -35.81 5.49
CA ARG A 245 -25.88 -36.86 5.11
C ARG A 245 -25.93 -37.09 3.60
N GLN A 246 -25.70 -36.06 2.80
CA GLN A 246 -25.59 -36.21 1.34
C GLN A 246 -24.25 -36.87 0.95
N VAL A 247 -23.15 -36.51 1.61
CA VAL A 247 -21.86 -37.17 1.42
C VAL A 247 -21.97 -38.66 1.74
N GLU A 248 -22.56 -39.03 2.88
CA GLU A 248 -22.82 -40.42 3.28
C GLU A 248 -23.58 -41.22 2.20
N GLY A 249 -24.55 -40.59 1.53
CA GLY A 249 -25.37 -41.26 0.52
C GLY A 249 -24.77 -41.27 -0.90
N LEU A 250 -23.84 -40.36 -1.22
CA LEU A 250 -23.36 -40.13 -2.58
C LEU A 250 -21.88 -40.45 -2.77
N ALA A 251 -21.05 -40.29 -1.75
CA ALA A 251 -19.61 -40.39 -1.86
C ALA A 251 -19.15 -41.86 -2.00
N VAL A 252 -18.18 -42.08 -2.89
CA VAL A 252 -17.48 -43.36 -2.99
C VAL A 252 -15.97 -43.14 -2.85
N SER A 253 -15.24 -44.21 -2.53
CA SER A 253 -13.78 -44.14 -2.39
C SER A 253 -13.13 -43.64 -3.69
N GLY A 254 -12.19 -42.70 -3.54
CA GLY A 254 -11.52 -42.03 -4.66
C GLY A 254 -12.19 -40.73 -5.13
N ASP A 255 -13.40 -40.41 -4.68
CA ASP A 255 -14.01 -39.10 -4.93
C ASP A 255 -13.27 -37.97 -4.22
N CYS A 256 -13.57 -36.73 -4.59
CA CYS A 256 -13.04 -35.54 -3.95
C CYS A 256 -14.18 -34.65 -3.43
N LEU A 257 -14.04 -34.11 -2.22
CA LEU A 257 -14.91 -33.06 -1.68
C LEU A 257 -14.20 -31.71 -1.74
N ILE A 258 -14.79 -30.72 -2.42
CA ILE A 258 -14.44 -29.31 -2.26
C ILE A 258 -15.34 -28.72 -1.16
N ALA A 259 -14.71 -28.33 -0.04
CA ALA A 259 -15.37 -27.77 1.13
C ALA A 259 -15.09 -26.26 1.22
N ILE A 260 -16.14 -25.44 1.14
CA ILE A 260 -16.03 -23.97 1.08
C ILE A 260 -16.59 -23.35 2.36
N SER A 261 -15.75 -22.65 3.11
CA SER A 261 -16.17 -21.88 4.30
C SER A 261 -15.23 -20.71 4.54
N THR A 262 -15.71 -19.48 4.40
CA THR A 262 -14.87 -18.28 4.61
C THR A 262 -14.29 -18.19 6.02
N SER A 263 -15.02 -18.68 7.03
CA SER A 263 -14.52 -18.76 8.41
C SER A 263 -13.69 -20.01 8.68
N GLY A 264 -13.84 -21.06 7.85
CA GLY A 264 -13.27 -22.39 8.05
C GLY A 264 -13.82 -23.14 9.26
N ASN A 265 -14.95 -22.68 9.82
CA ASN A 265 -15.52 -23.18 11.07
C ASN A 265 -17.00 -23.59 10.95
N SER A 266 -17.60 -23.50 9.75
CA SER A 266 -19.01 -23.88 9.52
C SER A 266 -19.25 -25.35 9.92
N PRO A 267 -20.08 -25.64 10.95
CA PRO A 267 -20.23 -27.00 11.47
C PRO A 267 -20.65 -28.02 10.41
N ASN A 268 -21.57 -27.64 9.52
CA ASN A 268 -22.04 -28.51 8.46
C ASN A 268 -21.00 -28.83 7.37
N VAL A 269 -20.11 -27.88 7.07
CA VAL A 269 -18.99 -28.11 6.16
C VAL A 269 -17.96 -29.02 6.81
N ILE A 270 -17.65 -28.80 8.10
CA ILE A 270 -16.74 -29.67 8.85
C ILE A 270 -17.30 -31.09 8.95
N ALA A 271 -18.58 -31.26 9.22
CA ALA A 271 -19.23 -32.57 9.26
C ALA A 271 -19.13 -33.29 7.91
N ALA A 272 -19.33 -32.58 6.79
CA ALA A 272 -19.15 -33.14 5.45
C ALA A 272 -17.70 -33.58 5.17
N VAL A 273 -16.72 -32.80 5.62
CA VAL A 273 -15.29 -33.16 5.51
C VAL A 273 -14.99 -34.44 6.27
N MET A 274 -15.47 -34.56 7.51
CA MET A 274 -15.28 -35.78 8.31
C MET A 274 -15.92 -37.01 7.63
N GLU A 275 -17.14 -36.85 7.12
CA GLU A 275 -17.85 -37.91 6.40
C GLU A 275 -17.12 -38.33 5.13
N ALA A 276 -16.66 -37.37 4.32
CA ALA A 276 -15.92 -37.63 3.08
C ALA A 276 -14.62 -38.39 3.33
N ARG A 277 -13.86 -37.99 4.36
CA ARG A 277 -12.64 -38.72 4.75
C ARG A 277 -12.94 -40.16 5.16
N SER A 278 -14.03 -40.39 5.89
CA SER A 278 -14.42 -41.74 6.29
C SER A 278 -14.80 -42.64 5.11
N HIS A 279 -15.21 -42.05 3.98
CA HIS A 279 -15.49 -42.75 2.72
C HIS A 279 -14.26 -42.89 1.81
N GLY A 280 -13.08 -42.46 2.27
CA GLY A 280 -11.85 -42.50 1.47
C GLY A 280 -11.83 -41.48 0.33
N CYS A 281 -12.55 -40.36 0.49
CA CYS A 281 -12.47 -39.23 -0.42
C CYS A 281 -11.29 -38.33 -0.07
N ARG A 282 -10.73 -37.67 -1.08
CA ARG A 282 -9.84 -36.51 -0.86
C ARG A 282 -10.64 -35.27 -0.50
N VAL A 283 -10.03 -34.34 0.20
CA VAL A 283 -10.67 -33.09 0.63
C VAL A 283 -9.83 -31.89 0.23
N ILE A 284 -10.44 -30.96 -0.51
CA ILE A 284 -9.92 -29.64 -0.83
C ILE A 284 -10.68 -28.59 -0.02
N GLY A 285 -9.97 -27.68 0.64
CA GLY A 285 -10.56 -26.59 1.43
C GLY A 285 -10.39 -25.22 0.76
N LEU A 286 -11.47 -24.44 0.71
CA LEU A 286 -11.42 -23.00 0.42
C LEU A 286 -11.85 -22.22 1.66
N THR A 287 -10.93 -21.42 2.22
CA THR A 287 -11.20 -20.66 3.44
C THR A 287 -10.51 -19.30 3.51
N GLY A 288 -10.80 -18.53 4.56
CA GLY A 288 -10.13 -17.26 4.87
C GLY A 288 -8.98 -17.43 5.86
N LYS A 289 -8.36 -16.32 6.25
CA LYS A 289 -7.13 -16.27 7.07
C LYS A 289 -7.19 -17.08 8.37
N ASN A 290 -8.38 -17.15 8.97
CA ASN A 290 -8.60 -17.82 10.26
C ASN A 290 -9.15 -19.26 10.12
N GLY A 291 -9.22 -19.80 8.91
CA GLY A 291 -9.86 -21.09 8.61
C GLY A 291 -9.05 -22.34 8.96
N LYS A 292 -8.20 -22.27 9.99
CA LYS A 292 -7.23 -23.32 10.34
C LYS A 292 -7.87 -24.68 10.62
N LYS A 293 -9.11 -24.70 11.12
CA LYS A 293 -9.83 -25.95 11.40
C LYS A 293 -10.13 -26.73 10.11
N LEU A 294 -10.73 -26.07 9.11
CA LEU A 294 -10.93 -26.66 7.79
C LEU A 294 -9.60 -27.04 7.15
N ALA A 295 -8.61 -26.13 7.18
CA ALA A 295 -7.30 -26.40 6.60
C ALA A 295 -6.61 -27.64 7.20
N GLY A 296 -6.70 -27.85 8.51
CA GLY A 296 -6.12 -29.02 9.18
C GLY A 296 -6.85 -30.34 8.90
N LEU A 297 -8.03 -30.31 8.28
CA LEU A 297 -8.80 -31.50 7.90
C LEU A 297 -8.77 -31.78 6.39
N SER A 298 -8.34 -30.80 5.59
CA SER A 298 -8.17 -30.92 4.15
C SER A 298 -6.83 -31.56 3.79
N ASP A 299 -6.78 -32.25 2.65
CA ASP A 299 -5.51 -32.72 2.09
C ASP A 299 -4.76 -31.57 1.41
N ALA A 300 -5.49 -30.61 0.82
CA ALA A 300 -4.96 -29.33 0.35
C ALA A 300 -5.97 -28.21 0.66
N CYS A 301 -5.52 -27.05 1.12
CA CYS A 301 -6.42 -25.94 1.47
C CYS A 301 -5.82 -24.58 1.15
N VAL A 302 -6.59 -23.76 0.42
CA VAL A 302 -6.22 -22.37 0.16
C VAL A 302 -6.75 -21.49 1.29
N LEU A 303 -5.84 -20.79 1.97
CA LEU A 303 -6.16 -19.82 3.01
C LEU A 303 -6.03 -18.41 2.43
N VAL A 304 -7.16 -17.83 2.01
CA VAL A 304 -7.19 -16.46 1.52
C VAL A 304 -6.77 -15.51 2.65
N PRO A 305 -5.74 -14.65 2.50
CA PRO A 305 -5.16 -13.86 3.59
C PRO A 305 -6.02 -12.64 3.99
N SER A 306 -7.35 -12.80 3.97
CA SER A 306 -8.33 -11.83 4.42
C SER A 306 -9.23 -12.40 5.52
N THR A 307 -9.78 -11.51 6.35
CA THR A 307 -10.84 -11.83 7.32
C THR A 307 -12.21 -11.33 6.87
N ARG A 308 -12.30 -10.64 5.72
CA ARG A 308 -13.56 -10.11 5.18
C ARG A 308 -14.20 -11.11 4.23
N THR A 309 -15.38 -11.60 4.59
CA THR A 309 -16.14 -12.59 3.82
C THR A 309 -16.27 -12.25 2.33
N ALA A 310 -16.60 -11.01 1.97
CA ALA A 310 -16.76 -10.60 0.57
C ALA A 310 -15.46 -10.75 -0.24
N ARG A 311 -14.33 -10.27 0.30
CA ARG A 311 -13.00 -10.41 -0.33
C ARG A 311 -12.56 -11.87 -0.44
N ILE A 312 -12.89 -12.68 0.58
CA ILE A 312 -12.62 -14.12 0.56
C ILE A 312 -13.42 -14.80 -0.56
N GLN A 313 -14.72 -14.50 -0.70
CA GLN A 313 -15.59 -15.06 -1.73
C GLN A 313 -15.15 -14.68 -3.15
N GLU A 314 -14.80 -13.41 -3.38
CA GLU A 314 -14.23 -12.96 -4.67
C GLU A 314 -12.96 -13.72 -5.05
N THR A 315 -12.12 -14.04 -4.06
CA THR A 315 -10.92 -14.83 -4.29
C THR A 315 -11.26 -16.30 -4.54
N HIS A 316 -12.24 -16.85 -3.81
CA HIS A 316 -12.69 -18.24 -3.98
C HIS A 316 -13.20 -18.51 -5.40
N ILE A 317 -14.02 -17.62 -5.96
CA ILE A 317 -14.53 -17.80 -7.33
C ILE A 317 -13.42 -17.71 -8.38
N THR A 318 -12.45 -16.80 -8.22
CA THR A 318 -11.28 -16.75 -9.12
C THR A 318 -10.45 -18.03 -9.03
N ILE A 319 -10.19 -18.54 -7.82
CA ILE A 319 -9.45 -19.79 -7.66
C ILE A 319 -10.21 -20.96 -8.30
N ALA A 320 -11.53 -21.01 -8.14
CA ALA A 320 -12.38 -21.99 -8.79
C ALA A 320 -12.25 -21.94 -10.32
N HIS A 321 -12.23 -20.75 -10.93
CA HIS A 321 -11.99 -20.58 -12.36
C HIS A 321 -10.59 -21.07 -12.78
N ILE A 322 -9.54 -20.75 -12.01
CA ILE A 322 -8.19 -21.26 -12.25
C ILE A 322 -8.15 -22.80 -12.20
N TRP A 323 -8.88 -23.42 -11.27
CA TRP A 323 -8.99 -24.88 -11.23
C TRP A 323 -9.71 -25.45 -12.44
N CYS A 324 -10.81 -24.83 -12.89
CA CYS A 324 -11.51 -25.24 -14.11
C CYS A 324 -10.59 -25.15 -15.33
N GLU A 325 -9.86 -24.04 -15.48
CA GLU A 325 -8.88 -23.84 -16.55
C GLU A 325 -7.77 -24.91 -16.52
N ALA A 326 -7.16 -25.15 -15.36
CA ALA A 326 -6.09 -26.12 -15.21
C ALA A 326 -6.55 -27.56 -15.47
N VAL A 327 -7.74 -27.93 -14.99
CA VAL A 327 -8.35 -29.24 -15.25
C VAL A 327 -8.66 -29.41 -16.74
N ASP A 328 -9.23 -28.39 -17.38
CA ASP A 328 -9.50 -28.40 -18.82
C ASP A 328 -8.22 -28.62 -19.63
N GLN A 329 -7.13 -27.90 -19.32
CA GLN A 329 -5.84 -28.04 -20.01
C GLN A 329 -5.25 -29.45 -19.89
N ARG A 330 -5.53 -30.15 -18.80
CA ARG A 330 -5.03 -31.51 -18.53
C ARG A 330 -5.90 -32.59 -19.19
N ILE A 331 -7.22 -32.45 -19.16
CA ILE A 331 -8.18 -33.46 -19.66
C ILE A 331 -8.53 -33.27 -21.15
N SER A 332 -8.26 -32.11 -21.75
CA SER A 332 -8.55 -31.84 -23.18
C SER A 332 -7.53 -32.46 -24.15
N LYS A 333 -6.72 -33.41 -23.68
CA LYS A 333 -5.79 -34.24 -24.45
C LYS A 333 -6.25 -35.69 -24.41
#